data_AF-A0A4Y3G128-F1
#
_entry.id   AF-A0A4Y3G128-F1
#
_cell.length_a   1.000
_cell.length_b   1.000
_cell.length_c   1.000
_cell.angle_alpha   90.00
_cell.angle_beta   90.00
_cell.angle_gamma   90.00
#
_symmetry.space_group_name_H-M   'P 1'
#
loop_
_entity.id
_entity.type
_entity.pdbx_description
1 polymer ?
#
loop_
_entity_poly.entity_id
_entity_poly.type
_entity_poly.pdbx_seq_one_letter_code
_entity_poly.pdbx_strand_id
1 'polypeptide(L)'
;MGFFDRLSRLLRANLNDLVSKAEDPVKILDQSVADMQADLVKLRQAVATAIASQRRLQNQADQAESQARVWYERAELALRKGEENLAREALSRRKSFQESAATVSSQLKGQESQVDTLKRSLAALEGKIAQARTKKDMLKARAQAAQAQQQLQSAVGSLGTNSAMAAFERMEDEVQALEASSQATAELAGADLESKFSALEGGSDIDDELASLKRLTSGSETVALPASEKTATDVQRVKVTEVDSDLDDLRKAIDKL
;
A
#
# COMPACT_ATOMS: atom_id res chain seq x y z
N MET A 1 2.57 -42.35 -3.57
CA MET A 1 2.75 -41.02 -2.94
C MET A 1 3.41 -40.09 -3.94
N GLY A 2 2.65 -39.12 -4.48
CA GLY A 2 3.11 -38.28 -5.58
C GLY A 2 4.04 -37.15 -5.15
N PHE A 3 4.83 -36.63 -6.09
CA PHE A 3 5.67 -35.44 -5.93
C PHE A 3 4.92 -34.26 -5.29
N PHE A 4 3.65 -34.08 -5.64
CA PHE A 4 2.76 -33.06 -5.06
C PHE A 4 2.54 -33.19 -3.55
N ASP A 5 2.52 -34.42 -3.04
CA ASP A 5 2.32 -34.70 -1.62
C ASP A 5 3.61 -34.46 -0.81
N ARG A 6 4.76 -34.54 -1.50
CA ARG A 6 6.06 -34.14 -0.95
C ARG A 6 6.23 -32.62 -0.98
N LEU A 7 5.82 -31.96 -2.06
CA LEU A 7 5.84 -30.50 -2.17
C LEU A 7 4.87 -29.85 -1.18
N SER A 8 3.66 -30.41 -0.99
CA SER A 8 2.69 -29.92 0.00
C SER A 8 3.19 -30.11 1.44
N ARG A 9 3.88 -31.21 1.73
CA ARG A 9 4.54 -31.45 3.03
C ARG A 9 5.70 -30.50 3.27
N LEU A 10 6.53 -30.24 2.25
CA LEU A 10 7.63 -29.26 2.36
C LEU A 10 7.08 -27.85 2.62
N LEU A 11 5.99 -27.47 1.94
CA LEU A 11 5.31 -26.19 2.18
C LEU A 11 4.70 -26.13 3.59
N ARG A 12 4.05 -27.20 4.08
CA ARG A 12 3.47 -27.26 5.44
C ARG A 12 4.51 -27.30 6.55
N ALA A 13 5.59 -28.06 6.38
CA ALA A 13 6.65 -28.20 7.37
C ALA A 13 7.41 -26.88 7.57
N ASN A 14 7.62 -26.12 6.49
CA ASN A 14 8.33 -24.84 6.56
C ASN A 14 7.44 -23.69 7.08
N LEU A 15 6.12 -23.74 6.84
CA LEU A 15 5.17 -22.74 7.36
C LEU A 15 5.06 -22.75 8.89
N ASN A 16 5.23 -23.90 9.54
CA ASN A 16 5.11 -23.98 11.01
C ASN A 16 6.33 -23.39 11.74
N ASP A 17 7.51 -23.42 11.11
CA ASP A 17 8.76 -22.84 11.65
C ASP A 17 8.98 -21.37 11.24
N LEU A 18 8.38 -20.92 10.12
CA LEU A 18 8.44 -19.52 9.69
C LEU A 18 7.45 -18.61 10.44
N VAL A 19 6.31 -19.13 10.89
CA VAL A 19 5.30 -18.35 11.64
C VAL A 19 5.84 -17.85 12.98
N SER A 20 6.81 -18.54 13.59
CA SER A 20 7.39 -18.16 14.88
C SER A 20 8.61 -17.22 14.78
N LYS A 21 9.18 -17.02 13.57
CA LYS A 21 10.44 -16.27 13.35
C LYS A 21 10.36 -15.13 12.33
N ALA A 22 9.24 -14.97 11.63
CA ALA A 22 9.14 -13.99 10.56
C ALA A 22 8.58 -12.65 11.05
N GLU A 23 9.42 -11.63 11.06
CA GLU A 23 9.04 -10.24 11.39
C GLU A 23 8.06 -9.61 10.39
N ASP A 24 7.86 -10.20 9.20
CA ASP A 24 6.90 -9.69 8.20
C ASP A 24 6.24 -10.81 7.36
N PRO A 25 4.97 -11.17 7.62
CA PRO A 25 4.25 -12.19 6.87
C PRO A 25 4.01 -11.81 5.40
N VAL A 26 4.02 -10.52 5.06
CA VAL A 26 3.86 -10.05 3.67
C VAL A 26 5.10 -10.40 2.85
N LYS A 27 6.30 -10.22 3.42
CA LYS A 27 7.57 -10.59 2.75
C LYS A 27 7.66 -12.07 2.46
N ILE A 28 7.21 -12.94 3.37
CA ILE A 28 7.20 -14.39 3.12
C ILE A 28 6.29 -14.73 1.94
N LEU A 29 5.11 -14.14 1.87
CA LEU A 29 4.18 -14.41 0.76
C LEU A 29 4.75 -13.90 -0.57
N ASP A 30 5.40 -12.73 -0.57
CA ASP A 30 6.10 -12.20 -1.74
C ASP A 30 7.24 -13.14 -2.18
N GLN A 31 8.09 -13.61 -1.25
CA GLN A 31 9.18 -14.54 -1.55
C GLN A 31 8.67 -15.91 -2.03
N SER A 32 7.67 -16.48 -1.36
CA SER A 32 7.11 -17.78 -1.75
C SER A 32 6.54 -17.76 -3.17
N VAL A 33 5.85 -16.67 -3.53
CA VAL A 33 5.32 -16.48 -4.88
C VAL A 33 6.44 -16.25 -5.91
N ALA A 34 7.55 -15.62 -5.53
CA ALA A 34 8.73 -15.49 -6.38
C ALA A 34 9.42 -16.85 -6.61
N ASP A 35 9.63 -17.64 -5.54
CA ASP A 35 10.24 -18.97 -5.63
C ASP A 35 9.41 -19.92 -6.50
N MET A 36 8.08 -19.91 -6.32
CA MET A 36 7.18 -20.68 -7.18
C MET A 36 7.29 -20.31 -8.66
N GLN A 37 7.53 -19.04 -8.99
CA GLN A 37 7.73 -18.60 -10.37
C GLN A 37 9.08 -19.05 -10.93
N ALA A 38 10.14 -18.96 -10.12
CA ALA A 38 11.46 -19.43 -10.51
C ALA A 38 11.43 -20.94 -10.80
N ASP A 39 10.76 -21.72 -9.94
CA ASP A 39 10.61 -23.16 -10.15
C ASP A 39 9.69 -23.49 -11.32
N LEU A 40 8.67 -22.67 -11.59
CA LEU A 40 7.84 -22.81 -12.80
C LEU A 40 8.69 -22.66 -14.07
N VAL A 41 9.65 -21.73 -14.11
CA VAL A 41 10.55 -21.58 -15.27
C VAL A 41 11.40 -22.84 -15.46
N LYS A 42 11.99 -23.38 -14.39
CA LYS A 42 12.76 -24.64 -14.46
C LYS A 42 11.89 -25.81 -14.93
N LEU A 43 10.66 -25.89 -14.44
CA LEU A 43 9.73 -26.94 -14.85
C LEU A 43 9.37 -26.80 -16.33
N ARG A 44 9.08 -25.58 -16.82
CA ARG A 44 8.84 -25.33 -18.26
C ARG A 44 10.01 -25.78 -19.11
N GLN A 45 11.25 -25.50 -18.69
CA GLN A 45 12.46 -25.97 -19.38
C GLN A 45 12.54 -27.50 -19.39
N ALA A 46 12.29 -28.17 -18.25
CA ALA A 46 12.29 -29.63 -18.18
C ALA A 46 11.23 -30.26 -19.09
N VAL A 47 10.01 -29.69 -19.12
CA VAL A 47 8.93 -30.14 -20.02
C VAL A 47 9.31 -29.90 -21.48
N ALA A 48 9.92 -28.76 -21.82
CA ALA A 48 10.41 -28.49 -23.16
C ALA A 48 11.47 -29.51 -23.61
N THR A 49 12.40 -29.86 -22.74
CA THR A 49 13.40 -30.91 -23.00
C THR A 49 12.75 -32.28 -23.24
N ALA A 50 11.71 -32.63 -22.46
CA ALA A 50 10.97 -33.87 -22.65
C ALA A 50 10.22 -33.90 -24.00
N ILE A 51 9.60 -32.78 -24.39
CA ILE A 51 8.95 -32.62 -25.71
C ILE A 51 9.98 -32.72 -26.84
N ALA A 52 11.16 -32.10 -26.69
CA ALA A 52 12.23 -32.18 -27.67
C ALA A 52 12.73 -33.63 -27.84
N SER A 53 12.89 -34.36 -26.74
CA SER A 53 13.24 -35.79 -26.77
C SER A 53 12.17 -36.62 -27.48
N GLN A 54 10.88 -36.38 -27.22
CA GLN A 54 9.77 -37.04 -27.93
C GLN A 54 9.84 -36.76 -29.43
N ARG A 55 10.03 -35.50 -29.84
CA ARG A 55 10.16 -35.13 -31.25
C ARG A 55 11.38 -35.79 -31.92
N ARG A 56 12.48 -35.96 -31.19
CA ARG A 56 13.66 -36.66 -31.71
C ARG A 56 13.33 -38.13 -32.00
N LEU A 57 12.62 -38.81 -31.11
CA LEU A 57 12.19 -40.19 -31.34
C LEU A 57 11.21 -40.30 -32.50
N GLN A 58 10.26 -39.37 -32.62
CA GLN A 58 9.35 -39.29 -33.77
C GLN A 58 10.14 -39.21 -35.08
N ASN A 59 11.07 -38.26 -35.18
CA ASN A 59 11.89 -38.10 -36.38
C ASN A 59 12.72 -39.35 -36.69
N GLN A 60 13.22 -40.06 -35.67
CA GLN A 60 13.95 -41.31 -35.85
C GLN A 60 13.05 -42.43 -36.37
N ALA A 61 11.82 -42.55 -35.86
CA ALA A 61 10.84 -43.50 -36.37
C ALA A 61 10.48 -43.21 -37.84
N ASP A 62 10.16 -41.95 -38.15
CA ASP A 62 9.82 -41.51 -39.51
C ASP A 62 10.98 -41.75 -40.49
N GLN A 63 12.22 -41.51 -40.05
CA GLN A 63 13.42 -41.76 -40.85
C GLN A 63 13.61 -43.27 -41.12
N ALA A 64 13.43 -44.12 -40.10
CA ALA A 64 13.53 -45.57 -40.27
C ALA A 64 12.44 -46.10 -41.20
N GLU A 65 11.20 -45.60 -41.10
CA GLU A 65 10.13 -45.93 -42.03
C GLU A 65 10.44 -45.50 -43.47
N SER A 66 10.96 -44.28 -43.65
CA SER A 66 11.37 -43.78 -44.96
C SER A 66 12.45 -44.66 -45.58
N GLN A 67 13.47 -45.05 -44.81
CA GLN A 67 14.49 -45.99 -45.28
C GLN A 67 13.92 -47.35 -45.66
N ALA A 68 12.96 -47.88 -44.88
CA ALA A 68 12.27 -49.11 -45.22
C ALA A 68 11.53 -49.01 -46.56
N ARG A 69 10.88 -47.87 -46.84
CA ARG A 69 10.22 -47.62 -48.15
C ARG A 69 11.22 -47.55 -49.29
N VAL A 70 12.34 -46.85 -49.12
CA VAL A 70 13.41 -46.77 -50.13
C VAL A 70 13.96 -48.16 -50.46
N TRP A 71 14.21 -49.00 -49.45
CA TRP A 71 14.68 -50.37 -49.67
C TRP A 71 13.63 -51.26 -50.34
N TYR A 72 12.35 -51.01 -50.07
CA TYR A 72 11.25 -51.68 -50.75
C TYR A 72 11.22 -51.34 -52.25
N GLU A 73 11.29 -50.05 -52.60
CA GLU A 73 11.35 -49.59 -54.00
C GLU A 73 12.57 -50.17 -54.74
N ARG A 74 13.73 -50.25 -54.06
CA ARG A 74 14.93 -50.90 -54.61
C ARG A 74 14.74 -52.38 -54.86
N ALA A 75 14.06 -53.09 -53.96
CA ALA A 75 13.73 -54.49 -54.15
C ALA A 75 12.81 -54.70 -55.36
N GLU A 76 11.78 -53.86 -55.52
CA GLU A 76 10.90 -53.89 -56.69
C GLU A 76 11.67 -53.63 -58.00
N LEU A 77 12.59 -52.66 -58.01
CA LEU A 77 13.42 -52.38 -59.17
C LEU A 77 14.34 -53.55 -59.53
N ALA A 78 14.95 -54.19 -58.53
CA ALA A 78 15.80 -55.36 -58.73
C ALA A 78 15.01 -56.55 -59.32
N LEU A 79 13.80 -56.81 -58.80
CA LEU A 79 12.90 -57.85 -59.33
C LEU A 79 12.52 -57.58 -60.79
N ARG A 80 12.18 -56.32 -61.14
CA ARG A 80 11.86 -55.94 -62.53
C ARG A 80 13.04 -56.17 -63.49
N LYS A 81 14.27 -56.13 -62.99
CA LYS A 81 15.49 -56.38 -63.75
C LYS A 81 15.93 -57.86 -63.73
N GLY A 82 15.20 -58.74 -63.05
CA GLY A 82 15.55 -60.16 -62.92
C GLY A 82 16.65 -60.45 -61.90
N GLU A 83 17.09 -59.45 -61.13
CA GLU A 83 18.17 -59.56 -60.15
C GLU A 83 17.62 -60.03 -58.78
N GLU A 84 17.22 -61.30 -58.70
CA GLU A 84 16.50 -61.83 -57.53
C GLU A 84 17.35 -61.82 -56.26
N ASN A 85 18.66 -62.06 -56.35
CA ASN A 85 19.56 -62.02 -55.20
C ASN A 85 19.66 -60.60 -54.61
N LEU A 86 19.74 -59.57 -55.47
CA LEU A 86 19.77 -58.18 -55.06
C LEU A 86 18.43 -57.75 -54.42
N ALA A 87 17.31 -58.25 -54.96
CA ALA A 87 16.00 -58.03 -54.36
C ALA A 87 15.89 -58.63 -52.95
N ARG A 88 16.38 -59.86 -52.74
CA ARG A 88 16.39 -60.49 -51.41
C ARG A 88 17.24 -59.71 -50.42
N GLU A 89 18.41 -59.20 -50.83
CA GLU A 89 19.24 -58.36 -49.96
C GLU A 89 18.54 -57.05 -49.60
N ALA A 90 17.91 -56.38 -50.58
CA ALA A 90 17.15 -55.16 -50.35
C ALA A 90 15.96 -55.39 -49.39
N LEU A 91 15.25 -56.52 -49.52
CA LEU A 91 14.18 -56.90 -48.57
C LEU A 91 14.71 -57.21 -47.16
N SER A 92 15.89 -57.82 -47.06
CA SER A 92 16.55 -58.04 -45.76
C SER A 92 16.86 -56.71 -45.05
N ARG A 93 17.41 -55.74 -45.79
CA ARG A 93 17.64 -54.37 -45.27
C ARG A 93 16.35 -53.64 -44.92
N ARG A 94 15.31 -53.77 -45.75
CA ARG A 94 13.97 -53.23 -45.42
C ARG A 94 13.50 -53.77 -44.08
N LYS A 95 13.60 -55.08 -43.87
CA LYS A 95 13.14 -55.74 -42.64
C LYS A 95 13.84 -55.17 -41.40
N SER A 96 15.15 -54.98 -41.45
CA SER A 96 15.88 -54.39 -40.32
C SER A 96 15.45 -52.94 -40.02
N PHE A 97 15.20 -52.12 -41.03
CA PHE A 97 14.64 -50.78 -40.84
C PHE A 97 13.20 -50.79 -40.29
N GLN A 98 12.36 -51.76 -40.70
CA GLN A 98 11.02 -51.93 -40.15
C GLN A 98 11.04 -52.33 -38.67
N GLU A 99 11.92 -53.25 -38.29
CA GLU A 99 12.12 -53.64 -36.88
C GLU A 99 12.61 -52.45 -36.04
N SER A 100 13.52 -51.64 -36.59
CA SER A 100 13.98 -50.40 -35.95
C SER A 100 12.84 -49.39 -35.78
N ALA A 101 12.06 -49.14 -36.83
CA ALA A 101 10.89 -48.25 -36.78
C ALA A 101 9.86 -48.71 -35.74
N ALA A 102 9.57 -50.01 -35.68
CA ALA A 102 8.65 -50.58 -34.70
C ALA A 102 9.15 -50.40 -33.26
N THR A 103 10.46 -50.61 -33.04
CA THR A 103 11.10 -50.43 -31.73
C THR A 103 11.03 -48.97 -31.27
N VAL A 104 11.40 -48.02 -32.13
CA VAL A 104 11.38 -46.59 -31.81
C VAL A 104 9.93 -46.10 -31.62
N SER A 105 9.00 -46.57 -32.44
CA SER A 105 7.57 -46.22 -32.30
C SER A 105 6.97 -46.72 -30.98
N SER A 106 7.36 -47.90 -30.52
CA SER A 106 6.96 -48.41 -29.20
C SER A 106 7.48 -47.52 -28.06
N GLN A 107 8.76 -47.11 -28.13
CA GLN A 107 9.35 -46.19 -27.16
C GLN A 107 8.66 -44.83 -27.16
N LEU A 108 8.39 -44.29 -28.35
CA LEU A 108 7.69 -43.03 -28.54
C LEU A 108 6.30 -43.06 -27.88
N LYS A 109 5.52 -44.13 -28.12
CA LYS A 109 4.18 -44.29 -27.54
C LYS A 109 4.22 -44.32 -26.00
N GLY A 110 5.24 -44.94 -25.42
CA GLY A 110 5.46 -44.89 -23.97
C GLY A 110 5.73 -43.47 -23.46
N GLN A 111 6.57 -42.72 -24.17
CA GLN A 111 6.98 -41.36 -23.78
C GLN A 111 5.89 -40.32 -23.99
N GLU A 112 5.02 -40.49 -24.99
CA GLU A 112 3.91 -39.59 -25.31
C GLU A 112 2.96 -39.40 -24.13
N SER A 113 2.58 -40.49 -23.45
CA SER A 113 1.75 -40.45 -22.24
C SER A 113 2.40 -39.69 -21.07
N GLN A 114 3.73 -39.80 -20.93
CA GLN A 114 4.50 -39.11 -19.89
C GLN A 114 4.58 -37.62 -20.18
N VAL A 115 4.88 -37.25 -21.43
CA VAL A 115 4.95 -35.85 -21.85
C VAL A 115 3.59 -35.16 -21.69
N ASP A 116 2.50 -35.83 -22.03
CA ASP A 116 1.17 -35.25 -21.84
C ASP A 116 0.79 -35.09 -20.36
N THR A 117 1.18 -36.04 -19.52
CA THR A 117 1.03 -35.91 -18.05
C THR A 117 1.83 -34.71 -17.52
N LEU A 118 3.04 -34.51 -18.01
CA LEU A 118 3.88 -33.36 -17.66
C LEU A 118 3.26 -32.03 -18.10
N LYS A 119 2.75 -31.95 -19.34
CA LYS A 119 2.04 -30.75 -19.84
C LYS A 119 0.82 -30.40 -18.99
N ARG A 120 -0.01 -31.39 -18.65
CA ARG A 120 -1.20 -31.18 -17.80
C ARG A 120 -0.81 -30.72 -16.40
N SER A 121 0.23 -31.33 -15.83
CA SER A 121 0.75 -30.97 -14.51
C SER A 121 1.31 -29.56 -14.49
N LEU A 122 2.00 -29.15 -15.56
CA LEU A 122 2.50 -27.79 -15.75
C LEU A 122 1.36 -26.78 -15.80
N ALA A 123 0.33 -27.02 -16.63
CA ALA A 123 -0.84 -26.13 -16.71
C ALA A 123 -1.57 -26.01 -15.36
N ALA A 124 -1.70 -27.12 -14.63
CA ALA A 124 -2.28 -27.10 -13.28
C ALA A 124 -1.44 -26.29 -12.29
N LEU A 125 -0.10 -26.37 -12.38
CA LEU A 125 0.80 -25.59 -11.54
C LEU A 125 0.72 -24.10 -11.85
N GLU A 126 0.66 -23.73 -13.14
CA GLU A 126 0.47 -22.34 -13.59
C GLU A 126 -0.82 -21.75 -13.00
N GLY A 127 -1.93 -22.49 -13.06
CA GLY A 127 -3.19 -22.07 -12.46
C GLY A 127 -3.10 -21.89 -10.94
N LYS A 128 -2.41 -22.79 -10.23
CA LYS A 128 -2.20 -22.66 -8.78
C LYS A 128 -1.32 -21.46 -8.42
N ILE A 129 -0.30 -21.16 -9.21
CA ILE A 129 0.56 -19.99 -9.00
C ILE A 129 -0.22 -18.69 -9.24
N ALA A 130 -1.08 -18.65 -10.25
CA ALA A 130 -1.97 -17.52 -10.47
C ALA A 130 -2.91 -17.30 -9.26
N GLN A 131 -3.53 -18.37 -8.75
CA GLN A 131 -4.35 -18.29 -7.53
C GLN A 131 -3.55 -17.84 -6.31
N ALA A 132 -2.31 -18.30 -6.15
CA ALA A 132 -1.42 -17.89 -5.07
C ALA A 132 -1.08 -16.39 -5.15
N ARG A 133 -0.84 -15.85 -6.35
CA ARG A 133 -0.64 -14.41 -6.57
C ARG A 133 -1.86 -13.60 -6.14
N THR A 134 -3.07 -13.97 -6.60
CA THR A 134 -4.30 -13.27 -6.18
C THR A 134 -4.52 -13.33 -4.67
N LYS A 135 -4.27 -14.48 -4.04
CA LYS A 135 -4.37 -14.62 -2.58
C LYS A 135 -3.35 -13.75 -1.85
N LYS A 136 -2.11 -13.70 -2.35
CA LYS A 136 -1.06 -12.83 -1.81
C LYS A 136 -1.51 -11.36 -1.84
N ASP A 137 -1.98 -10.88 -2.98
CA ASP A 137 -2.39 -9.47 -3.14
C ASP A 137 -3.56 -9.12 -2.21
N MET A 138 -4.53 -10.03 -2.07
CA MET A 138 -5.64 -9.88 -1.12
C MET A 138 -5.15 -9.83 0.34
N LEU A 139 -4.24 -10.71 0.73
CA LEU A 139 -3.69 -10.73 2.09
C LEU A 139 -2.84 -9.49 2.38
N LYS A 140 -2.09 -9.00 1.40
CA LYS A 140 -1.31 -7.77 1.49
C LYS A 140 -2.20 -6.54 1.69
N ALA A 141 -3.28 -6.43 0.92
CA ALA A 141 -4.27 -5.35 1.09
C ALA A 141 -4.94 -5.39 2.47
N ARG A 142 -5.29 -6.60 2.97
CA ARG A 142 -5.84 -6.77 4.32
C ARG A 142 -4.85 -6.39 5.41
N ALA A 143 -3.58 -6.76 5.26
CA ALA A 143 -2.53 -6.40 6.20
C ALA A 143 -2.33 -4.87 6.25
N GLN A 144 -2.32 -4.20 5.10
CA GLN A 144 -2.24 -2.73 5.01
C GLN A 144 -3.45 -2.04 5.65
N ALA A 145 -4.65 -2.53 5.40
CA ALA A 145 -5.87 -1.99 6.01
C ALA A 145 -5.86 -2.16 7.54
N ALA A 146 -5.45 -3.33 8.05
CA ALA A 146 -5.30 -3.58 9.47
C ALA A 146 -4.24 -2.68 10.12
N GLN A 147 -3.11 -2.47 9.43
CA GLN A 147 -2.05 -1.56 9.90
C GLN A 147 -2.53 -0.11 9.94
N ALA A 148 -3.27 0.35 8.91
CA ALA A 148 -3.86 1.68 8.89
C ALA A 148 -4.89 1.87 10.01
N GLN A 149 -5.74 0.86 10.27
CA GLN A 149 -6.69 0.89 11.38
C GLN A 149 -5.98 0.93 12.75
N GLN A 150 -4.91 0.17 12.92
CA GLN A 150 -4.10 0.21 14.13
C GLN A 150 -3.41 1.57 14.32
N GLN A 151 -2.88 2.16 13.25
CA GLN A 151 -2.29 3.50 13.29
C GLN A 151 -3.33 4.56 13.64
N LEU A 152 -4.53 4.48 13.06
CA LEU A 152 -5.64 5.38 13.38
C LEU A 152 -6.07 5.24 14.85
N GLN A 153 -6.22 4.02 15.35
CA GLN A 153 -6.58 3.79 16.75
C GLN A 153 -5.50 4.30 17.71
N SER A 154 -4.22 4.11 17.37
CA SER A 154 -3.10 4.67 18.15
C SER A 154 -3.08 6.19 18.10
N ALA A 155 -3.32 6.80 16.94
CA ALA A 155 -3.41 8.25 16.77
C ALA A 155 -4.60 8.82 17.55
N VAL A 156 -5.79 8.26 17.42
CA VAL A 156 -6.99 8.64 18.19
C VAL A 156 -6.79 8.41 19.68
N GLY A 157 -6.15 7.32 20.10
CA GLY A 157 -5.78 7.10 21.50
C GLY A 157 -4.77 8.13 22.02
N SER A 158 -3.83 8.57 21.18
CA SER A 158 -2.86 9.62 21.50
C SER A 158 -3.46 11.03 21.50
N LEU A 159 -4.47 11.31 20.66
CA LEU A 159 -5.25 12.55 20.71
C LEU A 159 -6.29 12.54 21.84
N GLY A 160 -6.80 11.36 22.19
CA GLY A 160 -7.94 11.15 23.08
C GLY A 160 -7.63 11.12 24.56
N THR A 161 -6.41 11.50 24.99
CA THR A 161 -6.09 11.54 26.43
C THR A 161 -5.24 12.77 26.77
N ASN A 162 -5.93 13.82 27.26
CA ASN A 162 -5.50 14.73 28.34
C ASN A 162 -4.66 16.01 28.10
N SER A 163 -4.25 16.42 26.89
CA SER A 163 -3.50 17.69 26.77
C SER A 163 -4.31 18.86 26.18
N ALA A 164 -4.95 18.69 25.02
CA ALA A 164 -5.58 19.80 24.31
C ALA A 164 -6.95 20.19 24.89
N MET A 165 -7.85 19.23 25.15
CA MET A 165 -9.16 19.53 25.74
C MET A 165 -9.06 19.97 27.21
N ALA A 166 -8.17 19.34 27.98
CA ALA A 166 -7.92 19.74 29.38
C ALA A 166 -7.25 21.12 29.49
N ALA A 167 -6.54 21.58 28.46
CA ALA A 167 -6.02 22.95 28.40
C ALA A 167 -7.11 23.96 28.04
N PHE A 168 -8.07 23.57 27.19
CA PHE A 168 -9.24 24.38 26.89
C PHE A 168 -10.17 24.54 28.11
N GLU A 169 -10.49 23.46 28.82
CA GLU A 169 -11.28 23.53 30.07
C GLU A 169 -10.61 24.41 31.12
N ARG A 170 -9.29 24.28 31.32
CA ARG A 170 -8.55 25.14 32.25
C ARG A 170 -8.59 26.62 31.88
N MET A 171 -8.53 26.93 30.59
CA MET A 171 -8.60 28.31 30.12
C MET A 171 -10.03 28.87 30.20
N GLU A 172 -11.04 28.03 30.02
CA GLU A 172 -12.45 28.40 30.23
C GLU A 172 -12.73 28.74 31.70
N ASP A 173 -12.24 27.92 32.64
CA ASP A 173 -12.33 28.18 34.09
C ASP A 173 -11.60 29.48 34.49
N GLU A 174 -10.41 29.72 33.93
CA GLU A 174 -9.62 30.92 34.23
C GLU A 174 -10.28 32.20 33.68
N VAL A 175 -10.88 32.12 32.48
CA VAL A 175 -11.67 33.23 31.91
C VAL A 175 -12.91 33.50 32.75
N GLN A 176 -13.67 32.47 33.17
CA GLN A 176 -14.81 32.67 34.07
C GLN A 176 -14.42 33.29 35.41
N ALA A 177 -13.29 32.88 35.99
CA ALA A 177 -12.79 33.47 37.24
C ALA A 177 -12.40 34.95 37.06
N LEU A 178 -11.78 35.30 35.92
CA LEU A 178 -11.46 36.69 35.59
C LEU A 178 -12.72 37.54 35.35
N GLU A 179 -13.73 36.99 34.66
CA GLU A 179 -15.02 37.66 34.45
C GLU A 179 -15.75 37.89 35.77
N ALA A 180 -15.81 36.88 36.64
CA ALA A 180 -16.42 36.99 37.97
C ALA A 180 -15.67 38.00 38.85
N SER A 181 -14.34 38.03 38.81
CA SER A 181 -13.52 39.01 39.51
C SER A 181 -13.74 40.43 38.97
N SER A 182 -13.87 40.58 37.64
CA SER A 182 -14.19 41.85 37.01
C SER A 182 -15.59 42.34 37.39
N GLN A 183 -16.57 41.45 37.46
CA GLN A 183 -17.92 41.78 37.93
C GLN A 183 -17.91 42.18 39.41
N ALA A 184 -17.24 41.43 40.27
CA ALA A 184 -17.10 41.78 41.69
C ALA A 184 -16.37 43.11 41.89
N THR A 185 -15.34 43.41 41.08
CA THR A 185 -14.63 44.69 41.13
C THR A 185 -15.50 45.84 40.61
N ALA A 186 -16.33 45.61 39.59
CA ALA A 186 -17.30 46.58 39.11
C ALA A 186 -18.41 46.85 40.13
N GLU A 187 -18.87 45.83 40.86
CA GLU A 187 -19.81 45.98 41.96
C GLU A 187 -19.19 46.71 43.16
N LEU A 188 -17.93 46.43 43.51
CA LEU A 188 -17.19 47.16 44.55
C LEU A 188 -16.92 48.62 44.15
N ALA A 189 -16.55 48.86 42.89
CA ALA A 189 -16.37 50.20 42.36
C ALA A 189 -17.71 50.96 42.27
N GLY A 190 -18.79 50.27 41.91
CA GLY A 190 -20.16 50.79 41.95
C GLY A 190 -20.59 51.13 43.37
N ALA A 191 -20.29 50.28 44.36
CA ALA A 191 -20.56 50.53 45.77
C ALA A 191 -19.69 51.69 46.33
N ASP A 192 -18.45 51.84 45.86
CA ASP A 192 -17.58 52.97 46.23
C ASP A 192 -18.01 54.28 45.55
N LEU A 193 -18.53 54.22 44.31
CA LEU A 193 -19.11 55.37 43.63
C LEU A 193 -20.45 55.78 44.25
N GLU A 194 -21.32 54.83 44.56
CA GLU A 194 -22.60 55.03 45.27
C GLU A 194 -22.36 55.54 46.70
N SER A 195 -21.33 55.04 47.39
CA SER A 195 -20.85 55.58 48.68
C SER A 195 -20.40 57.04 48.55
N LYS A 196 -19.65 57.37 47.49
CA LYS A 196 -19.23 58.74 47.18
C LYS A 196 -20.42 59.63 46.79
N PHE A 197 -21.41 59.11 46.07
CA PHE A 197 -22.64 59.80 45.74
C PHE A 197 -23.56 59.98 46.95
N SER A 198 -23.71 58.99 47.84
CA SER A 198 -24.41 59.14 49.13
C SER A 198 -23.71 60.14 50.06
N ALA A 199 -22.38 60.23 50.00
CA ALA A 199 -21.63 61.27 50.72
C ALA A 199 -21.78 62.67 50.08
N LEU A 200 -22.12 62.75 48.78
CA LEU A 200 -22.45 63.98 48.06
C LEU A 200 -23.94 64.37 48.19
N GLU A 201 -24.87 63.41 48.16
CA GLU A 201 -26.30 63.58 48.40
C GLU A 201 -26.61 63.80 49.90
N GLY A 202 -25.70 63.39 50.78
CA GLY A 202 -25.69 63.75 52.20
C GLY A 202 -25.28 65.20 52.47
N GLY A 203 -25.02 66.01 51.44
CA GLY A 203 -24.66 67.41 51.63
C GLY A 203 -24.88 68.28 50.39
N SER A 204 -26.09 68.80 50.23
CA SER A 204 -26.28 70.25 49.97
C SER A 204 -27.75 70.70 50.05
N ASP A 205 -27.93 71.83 50.74
CA ASP A 205 -28.82 72.95 50.36
C ASP A 205 -30.32 72.90 50.66
N ILE A 206 -30.65 73.02 51.95
CA ILE A 206 -31.70 73.98 52.37
C ILE A 206 -31.17 74.93 53.47
N ASP A 207 -30.25 74.48 54.32
CA ASP A 207 -29.66 75.33 55.38
C ASP A 207 -28.47 76.19 54.90
N ASP A 208 -27.77 75.79 53.84
CA ASP A 208 -26.62 76.52 53.29
C ASP A 208 -27.04 77.69 52.37
N GLU A 209 -28.19 77.60 51.70
CA GLU A 209 -28.88 78.75 51.06
C GLU A 209 -29.33 79.81 52.11
N LEU A 210 -29.61 79.41 53.35
CA LEU A 210 -29.94 80.35 54.45
C LEU A 210 -28.69 81.03 55.04
N ALA A 211 -27.53 80.38 54.96
CA ALA A 211 -26.24 80.91 55.41
C ALA A 211 -25.57 81.83 54.36
N SER A 212 -25.82 81.59 53.08
CA SER A 212 -25.26 82.39 51.98
C SER A 212 -25.96 83.74 51.78
N LEU A 213 -27.24 83.88 52.14
CA LEU A 213 -27.89 85.20 52.34
C LEU A 213 -27.32 85.99 53.53
N LYS A 214 -26.64 85.33 54.47
CA LYS A 214 -25.86 85.98 55.55
C LYS A 214 -24.42 86.31 55.14
N ARG A 215 -23.93 85.80 54.01
CA ARG A 215 -22.54 85.94 53.54
C ARG A 215 -22.38 86.74 52.25
N LEU A 216 -23.31 87.66 52.00
CA LEU A 216 -23.01 88.95 51.36
C LEU A 216 -22.12 89.84 52.27
N THR A 217 -21.03 89.30 52.81
CA THR A 217 -20.09 90.11 53.61
C THR A 217 -18.63 89.71 53.43
N SER A 218 -18.29 88.58 52.81
CA SER A 218 -16.89 88.21 52.52
C SER A 218 -16.86 87.05 51.52
N GLY A 219 -16.38 87.11 50.29
CA GLY A 219 -15.58 88.07 49.51
C GLY A 219 -14.90 87.25 48.40
N SER A 220 -14.96 87.73 47.14
CA SER A 220 -14.13 87.49 45.94
C SER A 220 -13.49 86.10 45.67
N GLU A 221 -13.81 85.46 44.53
CA GLU A 221 -13.00 85.40 43.27
C GLU A 221 -11.82 84.40 43.37
N THR A 222 -11.49 83.48 42.44
CA THR A 222 -11.65 83.35 40.98
C THR A 222 -11.01 82.00 40.54
N VAL A 223 -11.57 81.32 39.51
CA VAL A 223 -10.88 80.75 38.29
C VAL A 223 -9.85 79.59 38.49
N ALA A 224 -9.68 78.53 37.69
CA ALA A 224 -10.29 77.91 36.50
C ALA A 224 -9.63 76.52 36.24
N LEU A 225 -10.18 75.74 35.29
CA LEU A 225 -9.57 74.55 34.65
C LEU A 225 -8.34 74.92 33.77
N PRO A 226 -7.54 73.95 33.27
CA PRO A 226 -7.80 73.23 32.00
C PRO A 226 -7.47 71.71 32.10
N ALA A 227 -8.07 70.75 31.38
CA ALA A 227 -8.24 70.49 29.95
C ALA A 227 -6.97 70.03 29.16
N SER A 228 -7.05 68.77 28.68
CA SER A 228 -6.64 68.25 27.35
C SER A 228 -5.18 67.81 27.06
N GLU A 229 -5.03 66.57 26.55
CA GLU A 229 -4.21 66.11 25.39
C GLU A 229 -4.30 64.57 25.31
N LYS A 230 -4.89 63.88 24.30
CA LYS A 230 -4.61 63.72 22.86
C LYS A 230 -3.17 63.32 22.51
N THR A 231 -2.98 62.03 22.22
CA THR A 231 -2.05 61.44 21.21
C THR A 231 -2.36 59.93 21.19
N ALA A 232 -2.97 59.29 20.19
CA ALA A 232 -2.73 59.21 18.74
C ALA A 232 -1.37 58.56 18.37
N THR A 233 -1.37 57.22 18.27
CA THR A 233 -0.42 56.41 17.48
C THR A 233 -1.07 55.04 17.25
N ASP A 234 -1.74 54.84 16.13
CA ASP A 234 -1.24 54.42 14.81
C ASP A 234 -1.23 52.89 14.65
N VAL A 235 -2.11 52.44 13.76
CA VAL A 235 -2.36 51.05 13.37
C VAL A 235 -1.84 50.89 11.96
N GLN A 236 -0.75 50.14 11.76
CA GLN A 236 -0.28 49.77 10.43
C GLN A 236 -0.36 48.25 10.19
N ARG A 237 -1.49 47.90 9.58
CA ARG A 237 -1.83 46.85 8.61
C ARG A 237 -0.71 45.93 8.07
N VAL A 238 -0.96 44.63 8.21
CA VAL A 238 -0.36 43.47 7.53
C VAL A 238 -0.50 43.53 5.99
N LYS A 239 0.57 43.20 5.25
CA LYS A 239 0.50 42.79 3.84
C LYS A 239 0.98 41.36 3.68
N VAL A 240 0.09 40.53 3.14
CA VAL A 240 0.32 39.15 2.68
C VAL A 240 0.51 39.20 1.16
N THR A 241 1.68 38.78 0.68
CA THR A 241 2.07 38.46 -0.71
C THR A 241 3.46 37.83 -0.54
N GLU A 242 3.80 36.58 -0.84
CA GLU A 242 3.61 35.76 -2.05
C GLU A 242 3.85 34.29 -1.65
N VAL A 243 2.94 33.37 -2.01
CA VAL A 243 3.20 31.93 -2.02
C VAL A 243 2.64 31.41 -3.34
N ASP A 244 3.35 31.67 -4.42
CA ASP A 244 3.03 31.10 -5.74
C ASP A 244 4.28 30.86 -6.61
N SER A 245 5.50 31.05 -6.07
CA SER A 245 6.75 30.76 -6.79
C SER A 245 7.16 29.27 -6.75
N ASP A 246 6.67 28.51 -5.77
CA ASP A 246 7.26 27.21 -5.44
C ASP A 246 6.61 26.04 -6.21
N LEU A 247 5.49 26.28 -6.89
CA LEU A 247 4.77 25.25 -7.67
C LEU A 247 5.30 25.08 -9.10
N ASP A 248 5.94 26.10 -9.67
CA ASP A 248 6.47 26.02 -11.04
C ASP A 248 7.85 25.33 -11.11
N ASP A 249 8.61 25.34 -10.02
CA ASP A 249 9.91 24.65 -9.95
C ASP A 249 9.76 23.13 -9.80
N LEU A 250 8.67 22.67 -9.16
CA LEU A 250 8.36 21.24 -9.03
C LEU A 250 7.89 20.61 -10.34
N ARG A 251 7.26 21.38 -11.24
CA ARG A 251 6.87 20.88 -12.57
C ARG A 251 8.07 20.66 -13.50
N LYS A 252 9.08 21.54 -13.43
CA LYS A 252 10.30 21.42 -14.26
C LYS A 252 11.20 20.24 -13.85
N ALA A 253 11.09 19.75 -12.62
CA ALA A 253 11.86 18.61 -12.14
C ALA A 253 11.31 17.25 -12.60
N ILE A 254 10.03 17.16 -12.97
CA ILE A 254 9.38 15.90 -13.38
C ILE A 254 9.60 15.60 -14.87
N ASP A 255 9.77 16.61 -15.72
CA ASP A 255 10.03 16.43 -17.16
C ASP A 255 11.48 16.05 -17.52
N LYS A 256 12.36 15.84 -16.52
CA LYS A 256 13.79 15.51 -16.71
C LYS A 256 14.21 14.12 -16.19
N LEU A 257 13.27 13.25 -15.88
CA LEU A 257 13.50 11.83 -15.54
C LEU A 257 12.79 10.91 -16.55
#